data_AF-A0A644Z2C0-F1
#
_entry.id   AF-A0A644Z2C0-F1
#
_cell.length_a   1.000
_cell.length_b   1.000
_cell.length_c   1.000
_cell.angle_alpha   90.00
_cell.angle_beta   90.00
_cell.angle_gamma   90.00
#
_symmetry.space_group_name_H-M   'P 1'
#
loop_
_entity.id
_entity.type
_entity.pdbx_description
1 polymer ?
#
loop_
_entity_poly.entity_id
_entity_poly.type
_entity_poly.pdbx_seq_one_letter_code
_entity_poly.pdbx_strand_id
1 'polypeptide(L)'
;MAIKHNKCPRCGSLNAIQILYGMPTRDAFLMAEEGKIKLGGCCITETDPEYYCKDCENEWSREASIDHVYKEIRGIKASVCGYFGGYYEVDIDFQSRDLKFNHLGAVQKIIMKRQSDRLLLISL
;
A
#
# COMPACT_ATOMS: atom_id res chain seq x y z
N MET A 1 9.36 -0.93 2.20
CA MET A 1 8.16 -0.09 2.27
C MET A 1 7.49 -0.31 3.62
N ALA A 2 7.09 0.74 4.33
CA ALA A 2 6.37 0.63 5.60
C ALA A 2 4.91 1.06 5.39
N ILE A 3 3.96 0.20 5.75
CA ILE A 3 2.52 0.47 5.60
C ILE A 3 2.04 1.23 6.84
N LYS A 4 1.38 2.37 6.62
CA LYS A 4 0.75 3.18 7.68
C LYS A 4 -0.72 2.82 7.80
N HIS A 5 -1.07 2.04 8.83
CA HIS A 5 -2.44 1.59 9.10
C HIS A 5 -3.35 2.69 9.66
N ASN A 6 -2.77 3.75 10.22
CA ASN A 6 -3.48 4.89 10.81
C ASN A 6 -3.89 5.96 9.78
N LYS A 7 -3.68 5.72 8.49
CA LYS A 7 -4.14 6.60 7.43
C LYS A 7 -5.50 6.12 6.94
N CYS A 8 -6.48 7.01 6.88
CA CYS A 8 -7.80 6.67 6.37
C CYS A 8 -7.71 6.31 4.87
N PRO A 9 -8.17 5.12 4.46
CA PRO A 9 -8.15 4.72 3.05
C PRO A 9 -9.19 5.49 2.20
N ARG A 10 -10.19 6.12 2.83
CA ARG A 10 -11.27 6.84 2.13
C ARG A 10 -10.90 8.29 1.79
N CYS A 11 -10.37 9.05 2.76
CA CYS A 11 -10.07 10.48 2.58
C CYS A 11 -8.57 10.80 2.64
N GLY A 12 -7.72 9.85 3.04
CA GLY A 12 -6.29 10.05 3.19
C GLY A 12 -5.86 10.82 4.46
N SER A 13 -6.80 11.18 5.33
CA SER A 13 -6.51 11.87 6.60
C SER A 13 -5.70 10.99 7.57
N LEU A 14 -4.87 11.64 8.38
CA LEU A 14 -4.13 11.02 9.49
C LEU A 14 -4.85 11.17 10.84
N ASN A 15 -6.00 11.88 10.88
CA ASN A 15 -6.81 12.04 12.09
C ASN A 15 -7.69 10.80 12.33
N ALA A 16 -7.05 9.63 12.39
CA ALA A 16 -7.68 8.39 12.78
C ALA A 16 -7.47 8.13 14.27
N ILE A 17 -8.50 7.63 14.94
CA ILE A 17 -8.47 7.18 16.34
C ILE A 17 -8.77 5.68 16.39
N GLN A 18 -8.36 5.03 17.47
CA GLN A 18 -8.63 3.60 17.68
C GLN A 18 -10.04 3.40 18.23
N ILE A 19 -10.64 2.27 17.84
CA ILE A 19 -11.91 1.78 18.37
C ILE A 19 -11.61 0.81 19.51
N LEU A 20 -12.07 1.14 20.71
CA LEU A 20 -11.97 0.30 21.89
C LEU A 20 -13.26 -0.49 22.07
N TYR A 21 -13.15 -1.81 22.06
CA TYR A 21 -14.26 -2.73 22.29
C TYR A 21 -14.21 -3.32 23.70
N GLY A 22 -15.34 -3.89 24.13
CA GLY A 22 -15.50 -4.48 25.45
C GLY A 22 -16.12 -3.51 26.45
N MET A 23 -15.98 -3.82 27.74
CA MET A 23 -16.46 -2.96 28.80
C MET A 23 -15.44 -1.84 29.07
N PRO A 24 -15.77 -0.58 28.77
CA PRO A 24 -14.84 0.51 28.99
C PRO A 24 -14.62 0.75 30.48
N THR A 25 -13.38 1.05 30.85
CA THR A 25 -13.07 1.63 32.16
C THR A 25 -13.52 3.10 32.19
N ARG A 26 -13.62 3.69 33.38
CA ARG A 26 -13.97 5.12 33.52
C ARG A 26 -13.03 6.04 32.75
N ASP A 27 -11.74 5.70 32.71
CA ASP A 27 -10.71 6.45 31.99
C ASP A 27 -10.93 6.40 30.47
N ALA A 28 -11.22 5.22 29.93
CA ALA A 28 -11.57 5.06 28.52
C ALA A 28 -12.84 5.86 28.13
N PHE A 29 -13.82 5.95 29.02
CA PHE A 29 -15.01 6.75 28.80
C PHE A 29 -14.69 8.26 28.67
N LEU A 30 -13.84 8.78 29.57
CA LEU A 30 -13.36 10.16 29.50
C LEU A 30 -12.56 10.42 28.22
N MET A 31 -11.67 9.50 27.83
CA MET A 31 -10.92 9.61 26.57
C MET A 31 -11.83 9.60 25.34
N ALA A 32 -12.97 8.92 25.41
CA ALA A 32 -13.96 8.92 24.34
C ALA A 32 -14.70 10.27 24.26
N GLU A 33 -15.05 10.87 25.41
CA GLU A 33 -15.61 12.24 25.46
C GLU A 33 -14.60 13.29 24.97
N GLU A 34 -13.31 13.11 25.25
CA GLU A 34 -12.23 13.94 24.71
C GLU A 34 -11.95 13.69 23.21
N GLY A 35 -12.57 12.69 22.59
CA GLY A 35 -12.39 12.34 21.18
C GLY A 35 -11.01 11.75 20.85
N LYS A 36 -10.34 11.14 21.84
CA LYS A 36 -9.07 10.43 21.68
C LYS A 36 -9.26 8.98 21.23
N ILE A 37 -10.34 8.33 21.65
CA ILE A 37 -10.73 6.97 21.26
C ILE A 37 -12.22 6.92 20.92
N LYS A 38 -12.65 5.91 20.15
CA LYS A 38 -14.07 5.63 19.92
C LYS A 38 -14.44 4.37 20.69
N LEU A 39 -15.57 4.39 21.41
CA LEU A 39 -16.10 3.18 22.03
C LEU A 39 -16.88 2.38 20.99
N GLY A 40 -16.50 1.12 20.83
CA GLY A 40 -17.16 0.14 19.97
C GLY A 40 -18.21 -0.69 20.71
N GLY A 41 -18.47 -1.88 20.18
CA GLY A 41 -19.37 -2.86 20.80
C GLY A 41 -18.75 -3.62 21.97
N CYS A 42 -19.56 -4.45 22.62
CA CYS A 42 -19.11 -5.31 23.73
C CYS A 42 -18.23 -6.48 23.25
N CYS A 43 -18.51 -7.02 22.06
CA CYS A 43 -17.82 -8.19 21.52
C CYS A 43 -16.95 -7.78 20.33
N ILE A 44 -15.77 -8.41 20.23
CA ILE A 44 -14.86 -8.30 19.08
C ILE A 44 -14.97 -9.59 18.28
N THR A 45 -15.19 -9.46 16.98
CA THR A 45 -15.05 -10.50 15.96
C THR A 45 -13.83 -10.21 15.09
N GLU A 46 -13.42 -11.17 14.25
CA GLU A 46 -12.24 -11.01 13.39
C GLU A 46 -12.40 -9.94 12.29
N THR A 47 -13.64 -9.53 12.00
CA THR A 47 -13.97 -8.56 10.94
C THR A 47 -14.27 -7.16 11.45
N ASP A 48 -14.14 -6.93 12.77
CA ASP A 48 -14.45 -5.64 13.36
C ASP A 48 -13.43 -4.55 13.00
N PRO A 49 -13.87 -3.31 12.75
CA PRO A 49 -12.98 -2.21 12.46
C PRO A 49 -12.13 -1.83 13.68
N GLU A 50 -10.84 -1.58 13.48
CA GLU A 50 -9.91 -1.16 14.54
C GLU A 50 -9.74 0.37 14.60
N TYR A 51 -10.03 1.06 13.49
CA TYR A 51 -9.76 2.49 13.32
C TYR A 51 -11.00 3.24 12.86
N TYR A 52 -11.14 4.47 13.34
CA TYR A 52 -12.19 5.42 12.99
C TYR A 52 -11.59 6.76 12.54
N CYS A 53 -12.05 7.32 11.42
CA CYS A 53 -11.62 8.64 10.94
C CYS A 53 -12.56 9.73 11.47
N LYS A 54 -12.00 10.76 12.09
CA LYS A 54 -12.78 11.91 12.59
C LYS A 54 -13.26 12.86 11.48
N ASP A 55 -12.62 12.87 10.31
CA ASP A 55 -12.96 13.78 9.21
C ASP A 55 -14.07 13.25 8.30
N CYS A 56 -14.08 11.93 8.03
CA CYS A 56 -15.02 11.33 7.07
C CYS A 56 -15.85 10.19 7.63
N GLU A 57 -15.75 9.96 8.95
CA GLU A 57 -16.52 8.99 9.74
C GLU A 57 -16.36 7.54 9.27
N ASN A 58 -15.32 7.27 8.47
CA ASN A 58 -15.03 5.93 7.97
C ASN A 58 -14.43 5.04 9.05
N GLU A 59 -14.76 3.75 8.99
CA GLU A 59 -14.26 2.70 9.89
C GLU A 59 -13.53 1.63 9.07
N TRP A 60 -12.39 1.14 9.56
CA TRP A 60 -11.62 0.11 8.85
C TRP A 60 -10.80 -0.77 9.80
N SER A 61 -10.55 -2.02 9.39
CA SER A 61 -9.59 -2.91 10.03
C SER A 61 -8.19 -2.70 9.47
N ARG A 62 -7.18 -3.22 10.17
CA ARG A 62 -5.80 -3.21 9.67
C ARG A 62 -5.67 -3.92 8.33
N GLU A 63 -6.32 -5.06 8.14
CA GLU A 63 -6.28 -5.83 6.89
C GLU A 63 -6.84 -4.99 5.73
N ALA A 64 -7.94 -4.27 5.94
CA ALA A 64 -8.51 -3.38 4.94
C ALA A 64 -7.54 -2.25 4.54
N SER A 65 -6.79 -1.70 5.50
CA SER A 65 -5.77 -0.68 5.20
C SER A 65 -4.60 -1.27 4.40
N ILE A 66 -4.19 -2.49 4.72
CA ILE A 66 -3.11 -3.20 4.02
C ILE A 66 -3.52 -3.51 2.59
N ASP A 67 -4.72 -4.07 2.40
CA ASP A 67 -5.29 -4.38 1.08
C ASP A 67 -5.42 -3.13 0.20
N HIS A 68 -5.91 -2.02 0.77
CA HIS A 68 -5.97 -0.76 0.05
C HIS A 68 -4.59 -0.29 -0.43
N VAL A 69 -3.58 -0.33 0.45
CA VAL A 69 -2.20 0.07 0.08
C VAL A 69 -1.59 -0.86 -0.97
N TYR A 70 -1.82 -2.17 -0.88
CA TYR A 70 -1.34 -3.12 -1.90
C TYR A 70 -1.97 -2.86 -3.27
N LYS A 71 -3.25 -2.48 -3.32
CA LYS A 71 -3.95 -2.12 -4.57
C LYS A 71 -3.42 -0.85 -5.21
N GLU A 72 -2.84 0.06 -4.43
CA GLU A 72 -2.23 1.29 -4.93
C GLU A 72 -0.81 1.11 -5.47
N ILE A 73 -0.18 -0.05 -5.29
CA ILE A 73 1.18 -0.31 -5.79
C ILE A 73 1.16 -0.27 -7.32
N ARG A 74 1.93 0.65 -7.91
CA ARG A 74 1.99 0.86 -9.36
C ARG A 74 3.09 0.07 -10.06
N GLY A 75 4.07 -0.41 -9.31
CA GLY A 75 5.23 -1.07 -9.89
C GLY A 75 6.31 -1.42 -8.88
N ILE A 76 7.36 -2.07 -9.38
CA ILE A 76 8.54 -2.44 -8.61
C ILE A 76 9.76 -1.80 -9.29
N LYS A 77 10.55 -1.06 -8.52
CA LYS A 77 11.90 -0.64 -8.89
C LYS A 77 12.90 -1.43 -8.06
N ALA A 78 13.81 -2.13 -8.72
CA ALA A 78 14.87 -2.89 -8.07
C ALA A 78 16.21 -2.57 -8.72
N SER A 79 17.27 -2.49 -7.91
CA SER A 79 18.63 -2.32 -8.40
C SER A 79 19.52 -3.45 -7.89
N VAL A 80 20.24 -4.11 -8.80
CA VAL A 80 21.22 -5.16 -8.48
C VAL A 80 22.61 -4.61 -8.78
N CYS A 81 23.43 -4.44 -7.74
CA CYS A 81 24.82 -4.00 -7.90
C CYS A 81 25.70 -5.15 -8.39
N GLY A 82 26.51 -4.89 -9.42
CA GLY A 82 27.61 -5.75 -9.85
C GLY A 82 28.93 -5.21 -9.29
N TYR A 83 29.63 -6.03 -8.49
CA TYR A 83 30.86 -5.67 -7.76
C TYR A 83 31.98 -5.05 -8.63
N PHE A 84 32.03 -5.33 -9.94
CA PHE A 84 33.01 -4.73 -10.88
C PHE A 84 32.45 -4.32 -12.26
N GLY A 85 31.15 -4.44 -12.51
CA GLY A 85 30.56 -4.35 -13.87
C GLY A 85 29.51 -3.25 -14.07
N GLY A 86 29.19 -2.47 -13.04
CA GLY A 86 28.05 -1.55 -13.03
C GLY A 86 26.85 -2.09 -12.26
N TYR A 87 25.71 -1.43 -12.36
CA TYR A 87 24.46 -1.88 -11.74
C TYR A 87 23.35 -2.06 -12.76
N TYR A 88 22.50 -3.05 -12.49
CA TYR A 88 21.28 -3.29 -13.23
C TYR A 88 20.13 -2.62 -12.49
N GLU A 89 19.33 -1.83 -13.19
CA GLU A 89 18.08 -1.29 -12.70
C GLU A 89 16.94 -1.95 -13.46
N VAL A 90 15.98 -2.51 -12.72
CA VAL A 90 14.77 -3.13 -13.26
C VAL A 90 13.58 -2.34 -12.74
N ASP A 91 12.78 -1.85 -13.67
CA ASP A 91 11.57 -1.08 -13.44
C ASP A 91 10.38 -1.83 -14.05
N ILE A 92 9.48 -2.31 -13.21
CA ILE A 92 8.27 -3.03 -13.60
C ILE A 92 7.08 -2.13 -13.33
N ASP A 93 6.33 -1.76 -14.36
CA ASP A 93 5.07 -1.05 -14.25
C ASP A 93 3.90 -2.03 -14.34
N PHE A 94 3.05 -2.09 -13.31
CA PHE A 94 1.93 -3.03 -13.25
C PHE A 94 0.71 -2.58 -14.06
N GLN A 95 0.56 -1.27 -14.29
CA GLN A 95 -0.56 -0.72 -15.03
C GLN A 95 -0.36 -0.91 -16.54
N SER A 96 0.81 -0.54 -17.05
CA SER A 96 1.14 -0.73 -18.47
C SER A 96 1.65 -2.13 -18.79
N ARG A 97 2.00 -2.92 -17.77
CA ARG A 97 2.71 -4.21 -17.89
C ARG A 97 4.06 -4.08 -18.61
N ASP A 98 4.65 -2.89 -18.56
CA ASP A 98 5.98 -2.64 -19.11
C ASP A 98 7.06 -3.08 -18.13
N LEU A 99 8.08 -3.74 -18.67
CA LEU A 99 9.34 -3.97 -17.98
C LEU A 99 10.39 -3.10 -18.64
N LYS A 100 11.13 -2.33 -17.85
CA LYS A 100 12.28 -1.54 -18.27
C LYS A 100 13.50 -2.10 -17.58
N PHE A 101 14.51 -2.40 -18.36
CA PHE A 101 15.80 -2.88 -17.87
C PHE A 101 16.85 -1.85 -18.27
N ASN A 102 17.71 -1.45 -17.34
CA ASN A 102 18.85 -0.59 -17.61
C ASN A 102 20.10 -1.24 -17.04
N HIS A 103 21.20 -1.24 -17.80
CA HIS A 103 22.52 -1.58 -17.30
C HIS A 103 23.40 -0.33 -17.33
N LEU A 104 23.83 0.12 -16.16
CA LEU A 104 24.67 1.30 -15.99
C LEU A 104 26.08 0.83 -15.66
N GLY A 105 26.84 0.53 -16.72
CA GLY A 105 28.19 -0.06 -16.66
C GLY A 105 28.86 -0.23 -18.04
N ALA A 106 28.08 -0.19 -19.13
CA ALA A 106 28.57 -0.08 -20.51
C ALA A 106 27.88 1.10 -21.20
N VAL A 107 28.53 1.68 -22.21
CA VAL A 107 28.20 2.95 -22.91
C VAL A 107 26.81 2.99 -23.59
N GLN A 108 25.95 1.97 -23.40
CA GLN A 108 24.63 1.87 -24.04
C GLN A 108 23.49 1.52 -23.08
N LYS A 109 22.42 2.31 -23.17
CA LYS A 109 21.11 2.05 -22.56
C LYS A 109 20.34 1.05 -23.42
N ILE A 110 20.13 -0.17 -22.95
CA ILE A 110 19.35 -1.20 -23.65
C ILE A 110 17.94 -1.23 -23.05
N ILE A 111 16.95 -0.61 -23.71
CA ILE A 111 15.54 -0.65 -23.25
C ILE A 111 14.85 -1.83 -23.94
N MET A 112 14.63 -2.93 -23.22
CA MET A 112 13.81 -4.04 -23.72
C MET A 112 12.36 -3.82 -23.32
N LYS A 113 11.43 -3.69 -24.27
CA LYS A 113 9.98 -3.67 -24.01
C LYS A 113 9.37 -5.01 -24.44
N ARG A 114 8.42 -5.53 -23.67
CA ARG A 114 7.60 -6.67 -24.10
C ARG A 114 6.58 -6.19 -25.13
N GLN A 115 6.71 -6.62 -26.38
CA GLN A 115 5.70 -6.41 -27.42
C GLN A 115 4.60 -7.47 -27.22
N SER A 116 3.34 -7.03 -27.16
CA SER A 116 2.16 -7.88 -26.95
C SER A 116 2.11 -9.07 -27.92
N ASP A 117 1.67 -10.21 -27.40
CA ASP A 117 1.56 -11.52 -28.03
C ASP A 117 0.86 -11.52 -29.41
N ARG A 118 1.63 -11.29 -30.48
CA ARG A 118 1.21 -11.61 -31.86
C ARG A 118 2.36 -12.24 -32.64
N LEU A 119 2.31 -13.56 -32.78
CA LEU A 119 2.85 -14.23 -33.95
C LEU A 119 2.12 -13.65 -35.17
N LEU A 120 2.74 -12.73 -35.88
CA LEU A 120 2.43 -12.51 -37.29
C LEU A 120 3.71 -12.86 -38.06
N LEU A 121 3.69 -14.07 -38.63
CA LEU A 121 4.51 -14.41 -39.80
C LEU A 121 4.17 -13.38 -40.87
N ILE A 122 5.04 -12.38 -41.04
CA ILE A 122 5.12 -11.65 -42.29
C ILE A 122 6.31 -12.24 -43.02
N SER A 123 6.03 -13.32 -43.75
CA SER A 123 6.89 -13.78 -44.82
C SER A 123 6.96 -12.67 -45.87
N LEU A 124 8.17 -12.24 -46.21
CA LEU A 124 8.45 -11.61 -47.51
C LEU A 124 8.53 -12.70 -48.57
#